data_AF-A0AAU6JSG9-F1
#
_entry.id   AF-A0AAU6JSG9-F1
#
_cell.length_a   1.000
_cell.length_b   1.000
_cell.length_c   1.000
_cell.angle_alpha   90.00
_cell.angle_beta   90.00
_cell.angle_gamma   90.00
#
_symmetry.space_group_name_H-M   'P 1'
#
loop_
_entity.id
_entity.type
_entity.pdbx_description
1 polymer ?
#
loop_
_entity_poly.entity_id
_entity_poly.type
_entity_poly.pdbx_seq_one_letter_code
_entity_poly.pdbx_strand_id
1 'polypeptide(L)'
;MAKKTAHDDPLAPVTLAVGQEDLLLDRAVQEVVAAARAADADTDVRDLTSDQLQPGTLAELTSPSLFSERKVVIVRNAHDLSADTIKDVKAYFGAPAEEITLVLLHAGGVKGKGLLDAARKAGAREVACPKMTKPADRLAFVRSEFRVTGRSATPEACQALVDSIGSDLRELASAVAQLVADVEGTIDGAVVGRYYTGRAEASSFEVADRAVEGRAAEALEALRWSLSTGVAPVLITSALAQGVRAIGKLSSARGGRPADLARELGMPPWKIDRVRQQMRGWTPDGVAEALRAVAQADAGVKGGGDDPEYALEKAVVVIARAARSRGRG
;
A
#
# COMPACT_ATOMS: atom_id res chain seq x y z
N MET A 1 14.89 -19.21 27.01
CA MET A 1 13.52 -19.47 26.51
C MET A 1 12.64 -18.33 26.98
N ALA A 2 12.31 -17.38 26.11
CA ALA A 2 11.51 -16.21 26.47
C ALA A 2 10.05 -16.65 26.70
N LYS A 3 9.47 -16.20 27.82
CA LYS A 3 8.10 -16.46 28.22
C LYS A 3 7.17 -15.89 27.14
N LYS A 4 6.52 -16.74 26.35
CA LYS A 4 5.45 -16.35 25.42
C LYS A 4 4.32 -15.79 26.28
N THR A 5 4.15 -14.48 26.31
CA THR A 5 3.04 -13.83 27.02
C THR A 5 1.74 -14.32 26.41
N ALA A 6 0.75 -14.68 27.24
CA ALA A 6 -0.58 -15.17 26.83
C ALA A 6 -1.39 -14.22 25.91
N HIS A 7 -0.84 -13.06 25.54
CA HIS A 7 -1.42 -12.08 24.62
C HIS A 7 -1.14 -12.34 23.13
N ASP A 8 -0.40 -13.40 22.79
CA ASP A 8 -0.07 -13.72 21.39
C ASP A 8 -0.55 -15.13 20.98
N ASP A 9 -1.68 -15.56 21.51
CA ASP A 9 -2.36 -16.79 21.09
C ASP A 9 -3.35 -16.47 19.95
N PRO A 10 -3.15 -16.98 18.72
CA PRO A 10 -4.10 -16.83 17.62
C PRO A 10 -5.49 -17.40 17.92
N LEU A 11 -5.62 -18.30 18.91
CA LEU A 11 -6.90 -18.88 19.35
C LEU A 11 -7.52 -18.14 20.54
N ALA A 12 -7.02 -16.95 20.90
CA ALA A 12 -7.66 -16.11 21.90
C ALA A 12 -9.16 -15.90 21.56
N PRO A 13 -10.09 -15.94 22.54
CA PRO A 13 -11.54 -15.89 22.26
C PRO A 13 -11.98 -14.67 21.44
N VAL A 14 -11.25 -13.55 21.60
CA VAL A 14 -11.44 -12.34 20.79
C VAL A 14 -10.09 -11.87 20.27
N THR A 15 -9.98 -11.73 18.94
CA THR A 15 -8.88 -11.03 18.27
C THR A 15 -9.39 -9.72 17.70
N LEU A 16 -8.67 -8.63 17.96
CA LEU A 16 -8.97 -7.28 17.50
C LEU A 16 -7.86 -6.80 16.56
N ALA A 17 -8.11 -6.84 15.25
CA ALA A 17 -7.19 -6.33 14.25
C ALA A 17 -7.47 -4.84 14.01
N VAL A 18 -6.50 -3.96 14.29
CA VAL A 18 -6.70 -2.50 14.33
C VAL A 18 -5.85 -1.79 13.31
N GLY A 19 -6.49 -1.16 12.32
CA GLY A 19 -5.86 -0.24 11.39
C GLY A 19 -6.49 -0.27 10.01
N GLN A 20 -5.78 0.29 9.02
CA GLN A 20 -6.32 0.61 7.70
C GLN A 20 -5.51 -0.03 6.56
N GLU A 21 -4.64 -0.97 6.89
CA GLU A 21 -3.84 -1.70 5.91
C GLU A 21 -4.46 -3.08 5.66
N ASP A 22 -5.16 -3.22 4.53
CA ASP A 22 -5.97 -4.40 4.22
C ASP A 22 -5.14 -5.69 4.16
N LEU A 23 -3.89 -5.63 3.66
CA LEU A 23 -3.01 -6.80 3.67
C LEU A 23 -2.75 -7.31 5.09
N LEU A 24 -2.52 -6.40 6.04
CA LEU A 24 -2.23 -6.78 7.43
C LEU A 24 -3.49 -7.29 8.14
N LEU A 25 -4.64 -6.68 7.86
CA LEU A 25 -5.94 -7.15 8.37
C LEU A 25 -6.25 -8.57 7.87
N ASP A 26 -6.06 -8.83 6.57
CA ASP A 26 -6.27 -10.16 5.99
C ASP A 26 -5.30 -11.20 6.58
N ARG A 27 -4.04 -10.82 6.83
CA ARG A 27 -3.05 -11.71 7.47
C ARG A 27 -3.43 -12.06 8.90
N ALA A 28 -3.96 -11.10 9.67
CA ALA A 28 -4.46 -11.37 11.01
C ALA A 28 -5.61 -12.39 10.99
N VAL A 29 -6.54 -12.26 10.04
CA VAL A 29 -7.62 -13.24 9.83
C VAL A 29 -7.06 -14.61 9.44
N GLN A 30 -6.13 -14.65 8.48
CA GLN A 30 -5.51 -15.90 8.02
C GLN A 30 -4.76 -16.62 9.13
N GLU A 31 -4.05 -15.89 10.00
CA GLU A 31 -3.35 -16.45 11.16
C GLU A 31 -4.33 -17.17 12.09
N VAL A 32 -5.45 -16.52 12.44
CA VAL A 32 -6.49 -17.10 13.30
C VAL A 32 -7.14 -18.32 12.65
N VAL A 33 -7.56 -18.19 11.38
CA VAL A 33 -8.22 -19.28 10.66
C VAL A 33 -7.29 -20.49 10.48
N ALA A 34 -6.01 -20.26 10.17
CA ALA A 34 -5.04 -21.32 10.04
C ALA A 34 -4.79 -22.02 11.37
N ALA A 35 -4.68 -21.28 12.48
CA ALA A 35 -4.53 -21.87 13.81
C ALA A 35 -5.77 -22.68 14.22
N ALA A 36 -6.98 -22.18 13.93
CA ALA A 36 -8.22 -22.87 14.25
C ALA A 36 -8.35 -24.18 13.46
N ARG A 37 -8.08 -24.14 12.15
CA ARG A 37 -8.07 -25.32 11.28
C ARG A 37 -6.98 -26.33 11.60
N ALA A 38 -5.84 -25.87 12.11
CA ALA A 38 -4.78 -26.76 12.56
C ALA A 38 -5.18 -27.52 13.84
N ALA A 39 -6.04 -26.94 14.67
CA ALA A 39 -6.56 -27.59 15.87
C ALA A 39 -7.81 -28.43 15.60
N ASP A 40 -8.66 -28.01 14.65
CA ASP A 40 -9.83 -28.74 14.18
C ASP A 40 -10.04 -28.46 12.68
N ALA A 41 -9.79 -29.46 11.83
CA ALA A 41 -9.83 -29.31 10.37
C ALA A 41 -11.22 -28.90 9.84
N ASP A 42 -12.28 -29.24 10.57
CA ASP A 42 -13.68 -28.97 10.19
C ASP A 42 -14.20 -27.62 10.71
N THR A 43 -13.31 -26.76 11.25
CA THR A 43 -13.66 -25.42 11.75
C THR A 43 -14.52 -24.63 10.74
N ASP A 44 -15.73 -24.24 11.16
CA ASP A 44 -16.63 -23.36 10.41
C ASP A 44 -16.11 -21.92 10.44
N VAL A 45 -16.03 -21.27 9.27
CA VAL A 45 -15.51 -19.90 9.15
C VAL A 45 -16.61 -19.01 8.56
N ARG A 46 -17.03 -18.01 9.34
CA ARG A 46 -18.06 -17.05 8.96
C ARG A 46 -17.43 -15.67 8.82
N ASP A 47 -17.25 -15.21 7.58
CA ASP A 47 -16.71 -13.88 7.27
C ASP A 47 -17.85 -12.92 6.90
N LEU A 48 -18.07 -11.92 7.76
CA LEU A 48 -19.22 -11.04 7.71
C LEU A 48 -18.77 -9.59 7.54
N THR A 49 -19.46 -8.85 6.67
CA THR A 49 -19.41 -7.39 6.65
C THR A 49 -20.28 -6.80 7.76
N SER A 50 -20.06 -5.53 8.08
CA SER A 50 -20.78 -4.83 9.15
C SER A 50 -22.30 -4.79 8.94
N ASP A 51 -22.77 -4.80 7.70
CA ASP A 51 -24.20 -4.83 7.33
C ASP A 51 -24.81 -6.23 7.41
N GLN A 52 -24.00 -7.30 7.38
CA GLN A 52 -24.48 -8.67 7.55
C GLN A 52 -24.68 -9.03 9.03
N LEU A 53 -23.98 -8.34 9.94
CA LEU A 53 -24.12 -8.54 11.38
C LEU A 53 -25.27 -7.69 11.94
N GLN A 54 -26.49 -8.19 11.81
CA GLN A 54 -27.68 -7.57 12.39
C GLN A 54 -27.83 -7.92 13.89
N PRO A 55 -28.64 -7.15 14.65
CA PRO A 55 -28.92 -7.49 16.04
C PRO A 55 -29.41 -8.94 16.20
N GLY A 56 -28.86 -9.67 17.16
CA GLY A 56 -29.14 -11.09 17.39
C GLY A 56 -28.38 -12.09 16.49
N THR A 57 -27.86 -11.67 15.33
CA THR A 57 -27.12 -12.57 14.43
C THR A 57 -25.88 -13.16 15.09
N LEU A 58 -25.16 -12.37 15.90
CA LEU A 58 -24.00 -12.90 16.63
C LEU A 58 -24.41 -14.03 17.57
N ALA A 59 -25.52 -13.87 18.30
CA ALA A 59 -26.00 -14.88 19.25
C ALA A 59 -26.44 -16.18 18.55
N GLU A 60 -27.02 -16.07 17.35
CA GLU A 60 -27.35 -17.22 16.52
C GLU A 60 -26.06 -17.96 16.08
N LEU A 61 -25.08 -17.22 15.58
CA LEU A 61 -23.81 -17.78 15.14
C LEU A 61 -22.99 -18.38 16.28
N THR A 62 -23.11 -17.83 17.48
CA THR A 62 -22.39 -18.29 18.68
C THR A 62 -23.18 -19.26 19.54
N SER A 63 -24.37 -19.67 19.09
CA SER A 63 -25.18 -20.66 19.79
C SER A 63 -24.46 -22.03 19.81
N PRO A 64 -24.60 -22.80 20.92
CA PRO A 64 -23.98 -24.12 21.01
C PRO A 64 -24.41 -25.04 19.86
N SER A 65 -23.44 -25.63 19.16
CA SER A 65 -23.67 -26.64 18.13
C SER A 65 -23.69 -28.05 18.74
N LEU A 66 -24.61 -28.90 18.27
CA LEU A 66 -24.64 -30.33 18.63
C LEU A 66 -23.46 -31.13 18.04
N PHE A 67 -22.79 -30.58 17.02
CA PHE A 67 -21.65 -31.21 16.34
C PHE A 67 -20.31 -30.76 16.92
N SER A 68 -20.31 -29.86 17.93
CA SER A 68 -19.10 -29.37 18.62
C SER A 68 -18.00 -28.86 17.68
N GLU A 69 -18.38 -28.29 16.55
CA GLU A 69 -17.44 -27.72 15.58
C GLU A 69 -16.92 -26.38 16.08
N ARG A 70 -15.60 -26.21 16.05
CA ARG A 70 -14.99 -24.90 16.28
C ARG A 70 -15.48 -23.91 15.24
N LYS A 71 -15.63 -22.65 15.65
CA LYS A 71 -16.08 -21.59 14.75
C LYS A 71 -15.19 -20.36 14.83
N VAL A 72 -14.85 -19.82 13.67
CA VAL A 72 -14.24 -18.49 13.56
C VAL A 72 -15.26 -17.54 12.95
N VAL A 73 -15.67 -16.53 13.72
CA VAL A 73 -16.56 -15.47 13.26
C VAL A 73 -15.73 -14.21 13.02
N ILE A 74 -15.65 -13.75 11.78
CA ILE A 74 -14.92 -12.55 11.37
C ILE A 74 -15.93 -11.45 11.10
N VAL A 75 -15.70 -10.28 11.68
CA VAL A 75 -16.52 -9.09 11.47
C VAL A 75 -15.65 -7.99 10.86
N ARG A 76 -15.81 -7.79 9.56
CA ARG A 76 -15.14 -6.74 8.80
C ARG A 76 -15.79 -5.39 9.06
N ASN A 77 -14.98 -4.34 9.04
CA ASN A 77 -15.42 -2.97 9.28
C ASN A 77 -16.24 -2.82 10.57
N ALA A 78 -15.80 -3.44 11.67
CA ALA A 78 -16.51 -3.45 12.95
C ALA A 78 -16.80 -2.05 13.54
N HIS A 79 -16.10 -1.02 13.03
CA HIS A 79 -16.33 0.38 13.34
C HIS A 79 -17.62 0.96 12.73
N ASP A 80 -18.20 0.27 11.74
CA ASP A 80 -19.44 0.63 11.04
C ASP A 80 -20.67 -0.10 11.58
N LEU A 81 -20.51 -0.96 12.58
CA LEU A 81 -21.63 -1.64 13.23
C LEU A 81 -22.62 -0.64 13.84
N SER A 82 -23.90 -0.99 13.78
CA SER A 82 -24.95 -0.20 14.43
C SER A 82 -24.80 -0.23 15.96
N ALA A 83 -25.39 0.75 16.63
CA ALA A 83 -25.31 0.85 18.09
C ALA A 83 -25.89 -0.37 18.81
N ASP A 84 -26.92 -1.00 18.26
CA ASP A 84 -27.53 -2.20 18.84
C ASP A 84 -26.66 -3.43 18.62
N THR A 85 -26.11 -3.62 17.42
CA THR A 85 -25.12 -4.69 17.18
C THR A 85 -23.88 -4.54 18.06
N ILE A 86 -23.42 -3.30 18.30
CA ILE A 86 -22.30 -3.05 19.24
C ILE A 86 -22.64 -3.49 20.67
N LYS A 87 -23.90 -3.34 21.13
CA LYS A 87 -24.31 -3.84 22.45
C LYS A 87 -24.24 -5.37 22.49
N ASP A 88 -24.70 -6.04 21.44
CA ASP A 88 -24.67 -7.51 21.35
C ASP A 88 -23.23 -8.05 21.38
N VAL A 89 -22.34 -7.46 20.59
CA VAL A 89 -20.91 -7.83 20.58
C VAL A 89 -20.27 -7.59 21.94
N LYS A 90 -20.59 -6.47 22.61
CA LYS A 90 -20.10 -6.18 23.96
C LYS A 90 -20.62 -7.16 25.01
N ALA A 91 -21.87 -7.60 24.88
CA ALA A 91 -22.43 -8.60 25.78
C ALA A 91 -21.69 -9.94 25.64
N TYR A 92 -21.33 -10.33 24.41
CA TYR A 92 -20.56 -11.54 24.14
C TYR A 92 -19.19 -11.56 24.82
N PHE A 93 -18.51 -10.40 24.95
CA PHE A 93 -17.22 -10.32 25.64
C PHE A 93 -17.26 -10.76 27.11
N GLY A 94 -18.42 -10.72 27.77
CA GLY A 94 -18.54 -11.13 29.18
C GLY A 94 -18.46 -12.64 29.39
N ALA A 95 -18.81 -13.43 28.38
CA ALA A 95 -18.80 -14.89 28.44
C ALA A 95 -18.62 -15.46 27.01
N PRO A 96 -17.44 -15.29 26.39
CA PRO A 96 -17.19 -15.84 25.06
C PRO A 96 -17.23 -17.38 25.12
N ALA A 97 -17.80 -18.01 24.11
CA ALA A 97 -17.83 -19.46 24.00
C ALA A 97 -16.41 -19.99 23.72
N GLU A 98 -16.01 -21.06 24.40
CA GLU A 98 -14.65 -21.61 24.34
C GLU A 98 -14.25 -22.08 22.94
N GLU A 99 -15.20 -22.67 22.19
CA GLU A 99 -14.96 -23.18 20.83
C GLU A 99 -15.14 -22.12 19.74
N ILE A 100 -15.34 -20.85 20.10
CA ILE A 100 -15.59 -19.78 19.15
C ILE A 100 -14.60 -18.64 19.29
N THR A 101 -13.86 -18.41 18.21
CA THR A 101 -12.97 -17.25 18.08
C THR A 101 -13.67 -16.14 17.31
N LEU A 102 -13.84 -14.97 17.94
CA LEU A 102 -14.36 -13.76 17.30
C LEU A 102 -13.20 -12.88 16.83
N VAL A 103 -13.17 -12.52 15.54
CA VAL A 103 -12.18 -11.63 14.94
C VAL A 103 -12.85 -10.32 14.52
N LEU A 104 -12.44 -9.21 15.12
CA LEU A 104 -12.98 -7.88 14.83
C LEU A 104 -11.95 -7.05 14.06
N LEU A 105 -12.29 -6.62 12.84
CA LEU A 105 -11.44 -5.71 12.05
C LEU A 105 -11.95 -4.28 12.23
N HIS A 106 -11.15 -3.44 12.87
CA HIS A 106 -11.52 -2.07 13.20
C HIS A 106 -10.52 -1.09 12.59
N ALA A 107 -10.98 -0.04 11.90
CA ALA A 107 -10.12 0.95 11.25
C ALA A 107 -9.28 1.84 12.21
N GLY A 108 -9.34 1.58 13.51
CA GLY A 108 -8.97 2.52 14.57
C GLY A 108 -9.82 3.80 14.58
N GLY A 109 -9.34 4.84 15.29
CA GLY A 109 -9.98 6.16 15.31
C GLY A 109 -11.17 6.30 16.26
N VAL A 110 -12.01 7.31 16.01
CA VAL A 110 -13.11 7.73 16.90
C VAL A 110 -14.41 6.98 16.61
N LYS A 111 -14.68 6.66 15.33
CA LYS A 111 -15.87 5.90 14.92
C LYS A 111 -15.79 4.50 15.50
N GLY A 112 -16.86 4.02 16.14
CA GLY A 112 -16.87 2.70 16.78
C GLY A 112 -15.96 2.56 18.01
N LYS A 113 -15.31 3.64 18.49
CA LYS A 113 -14.33 3.60 19.60
C LYS A 113 -14.84 2.88 20.86
N GLY A 114 -16.14 3.01 21.16
CA GLY A 114 -16.73 2.31 22.30
C GLY A 114 -16.66 0.78 22.21
N LEU A 115 -16.66 0.19 21.00
CA LEU A 115 -16.44 -1.24 20.77
C LEU A 115 -14.95 -1.59 20.95
N LEU A 116 -14.06 -0.80 20.34
CA LEU A 116 -12.61 -0.95 20.45
C LEU A 116 -12.14 -0.97 21.90
N ASP A 117 -12.55 0.01 22.70
CA ASP A 117 -12.17 0.13 24.12
C ASP A 117 -12.75 -1.02 24.96
N ALA A 118 -13.96 -1.49 24.62
CA ALA A 118 -14.58 -2.63 25.30
C ALA A 118 -13.84 -3.95 25.01
N ALA A 119 -13.45 -4.21 23.76
CA ALA A 119 -12.69 -5.38 23.38
C ALA A 119 -11.32 -5.42 24.09
N ARG A 120 -10.62 -4.28 24.14
CA ARG A 120 -9.36 -4.14 24.90
C ARG A 120 -9.54 -4.42 26.39
N LYS A 121 -10.60 -3.86 26.99
CA LYS A 121 -10.92 -4.10 28.42
C LYS A 121 -11.25 -5.56 28.71
N ALA A 122 -11.84 -6.27 27.74
CA ALA A 122 -12.11 -7.70 27.82
C ALA A 122 -10.87 -8.58 27.58
N GLY A 123 -9.70 -7.99 27.30
CA GLY A 123 -8.46 -8.73 27.10
C GLY A 123 -8.30 -9.34 25.70
N ALA A 124 -8.95 -8.76 24.68
CA ALA A 124 -8.79 -9.20 23.30
C ALA A 124 -7.31 -9.17 22.85
N ARG A 125 -6.89 -10.17 22.07
CA ARG A 125 -5.57 -10.15 21.38
C ARG A 125 -5.59 -9.03 20.35
N GLU A 126 -4.73 -8.03 20.51
CA GLU A 126 -4.68 -6.89 19.60
C GLU A 126 -3.58 -7.09 18.53
N VAL A 127 -3.96 -6.95 17.25
CA VAL A 127 -3.04 -7.02 16.11
C VAL A 127 -3.03 -5.68 15.40
N ALA A 128 -1.89 -4.98 15.44
CA ALA A 128 -1.74 -3.69 14.79
C ALA A 128 -1.59 -3.83 13.26
N CYS A 129 -2.47 -3.17 12.52
CA CYS A 129 -2.53 -3.17 11.06
C CYS A 129 -2.43 -1.74 10.49
N PRO A 130 -1.41 -0.94 10.87
CA PRO A 130 -1.34 0.48 10.56
C PRO A 130 -1.11 0.71 9.05
N LYS A 131 -1.71 1.77 8.52
CA LYS A 131 -1.41 2.24 7.16
C LYS A 131 0.04 2.70 7.06
N MET A 132 0.77 2.17 6.08
CA MET A 132 2.18 2.49 5.89
C MET A 132 2.35 3.79 5.09
N THR A 133 2.25 4.92 5.78
CA THR A 133 2.35 6.24 5.13
C THR A 133 3.79 6.66 4.82
N LYS A 134 4.76 6.27 5.65
CA LYS A 134 6.16 6.69 5.49
C LYS A 134 6.95 5.68 4.64
N PRO A 135 7.87 6.14 3.76
CA PRO A 135 8.77 5.25 3.03
C PRO A 135 9.60 4.32 3.91
N ALA A 136 10.03 4.82 5.09
CA ALA A 136 10.81 4.02 6.04
C ALA A 136 10.02 2.82 6.59
N ASP A 137 8.71 2.98 6.80
CA ASP A 137 7.86 1.91 7.32
C ASP A 137 7.66 0.83 6.25
N ARG A 138 7.50 1.23 4.97
CA ARG A 138 7.46 0.30 3.82
C ARG A 138 8.77 -0.46 3.63
N LEU A 139 9.90 0.22 3.78
CA LEU A 139 11.20 -0.43 3.73
C LEU A 139 11.38 -1.44 4.87
N ALA A 140 10.93 -1.09 6.08
CA ALA A 140 10.93 -2.01 7.22
C ALA A 140 10.03 -3.22 6.98
N PHE A 141 8.86 -3.00 6.37
CA PHE A 141 7.94 -4.07 5.96
C PHE A 141 8.61 -5.03 4.97
N VAL A 142 9.18 -4.55 3.86
CA VAL A 142 9.88 -5.39 2.87
C VAL A 142 11.02 -6.20 3.50
N ARG A 143 11.80 -5.57 4.38
CA ARG A 143 12.86 -6.28 5.14
C ARG A 143 12.29 -7.38 6.03
N SER A 144 11.15 -7.13 6.66
CA SER A 144 10.48 -8.12 7.49
C SER A 144 9.95 -9.31 6.68
N GLU A 145 9.46 -9.08 5.46
CA GLU A 145 9.00 -10.14 4.56
C GLU A 145 10.14 -11.12 4.20
N PHE A 146 11.31 -10.60 3.83
CA PHE A 146 12.48 -11.45 3.58
C PHE A 146 12.93 -12.20 4.84
N ARG A 147 12.85 -11.55 6.01
CA ARG A 147 13.21 -12.18 7.28
C ARG A 147 12.28 -13.34 7.63
N VAL A 148 10.96 -13.18 7.46
CA VAL A 148 9.97 -14.22 7.76
C VAL A 148 10.16 -15.44 6.87
N THR A 149 10.55 -15.25 5.61
CA THR A 149 10.87 -16.35 4.68
C THR A 149 12.26 -16.95 4.89
N GLY A 150 13.06 -16.42 5.82
CA GLY A 150 14.43 -16.86 6.07
C GLY A 150 15.42 -16.52 4.96
N ARG A 151 15.04 -15.66 4.01
CA ARG A 151 15.89 -15.26 2.88
C ARG A 151 16.73 -14.02 3.20
N SER A 152 17.94 -13.98 2.63
CA SER A 152 18.83 -12.82 2.72
C SER A 152 18.58 -11.88 1.55
N ALA A 153 18.35 -10.59 1.84
CA ALA A 153 18.28 -9.53 0.85
C ALA A 153 19.16 -8.35 1.29
N THR A 154 19.85 -7.70 0.34
CA THR A 154 20.68 -6.55 0.66
C THR A 154 19.81 -5.31 0.95
N PRO A 155 20.32 -4.30 1.70
CA PRO A 155 19.60 -3.05 1.91
C PRO A 155 19.19 -2.37 0.60
N GLU A 156 20.04 -2.44 -0.43
CA GLU A 156 19.81 -1.87 -1.75
C GLU A 156 18.69 -2.60 -2.49
N ALA A 157 18.59 -3.93 -2.36
CA ALA A 157 17.49 -4.71 -2.93
C ALA A 157 16.14 -4.32 -2.33
N CYS A 158 16.09 -4.19 -1.00
CA CYS A 158 14.88 -3.78 -0.30
C CYS A 158 14.45 -2.36 -0.70
N GLN A 159 15.42 -1.45 -0.84
CA GLN A 159 15.16 -0.09 -1.29
C GLN A 159 14.67 -0.06 -2.75
N ALA A 160 15.31 -0.83 -3.63
CA ALA A 160 14.92 -0.93 -5.04
C ALA A 160 13.49 -1.47 -5.21
N LEU A 161 13.05 -2.42 -4.38
CA LEU A 161 11.67 -2.91 -4.40
C LEU A 161 10.67 -1.80 -4.02
N VAL A 162 10.93 -1.07 -2.94
CA VAL A 162 10.07 0.06 -2.53
C VAL A 162 10.06 1.16 -3.59
N ASP A 163 11.20 1.44 -4.21
CA ASP A 163 11.29 2.46 -5.26
C ASP A 163 10.61 2.03 -6.57
N SER A 164 10.54 0.72 -6.85
CA SER A 164 9.93 0.17 -8.08
C SER A 164 8.42 -0.04 -7.97
N ILE A 165 7.94 -0.44 -6.80
CA ILE A 165 6.53 -0.83 -6.55
C ILE A 165 5.76 0.24 -5.75
N GLY A 166 6.47 1.19 -5.13
CA GLY A 166 5.85 2.33 -4.49
C GLY A 166 5.22 2.01 -3.13
N SER A 167 3.89 2.17 -3.03
CA SER A 167 3.17 2.17 -1.75
C SER A 167 2.20 1.02 -1.52
N ASP A 168 1.96 0.17 -2.53
CA ASP A 168 1.06 -0.97 -2.39
C ASP A 168 1.76 -2.11 -1.62
N LEU A 169 1.28 -2.40 -0.41
CA LEU A 169 1.87 -3.43 0.44
C LEU A 169 1.67 -4.85 -0.10
N ARG A 170 0.54 -5.10 -0.79
CA ARG A 170 0.22 -6.41 -1.35
C ARG A 170 1.13 -6.71 -2.52
N GLU A 171 1.38 -5.72 -3.38
CA GLU A 171 2.36 -5.85 -4.45
C GLU A 171 3.78 -6.02 -3.91
N LEU A 172 4.17 -5.25 -2.89
CA LEU A 172 5.48 -5.42 -2.24
C LEU A 172 5.66 -6.82 -1.66
N ALA A 173 4.67 -7.35 -0.95
CA ALA A 173 4.70 -8.70 -0.38
C ALA A 173 4.74 -9.78 -1.48
N SER A 174 3.94 -9.61 -2.54
CA SER A 174 3.94 -10.52 -3.69
C SER A 174 5.30 -10.53 -4.38
N ALA A 175 5.92 -9.36 -4.54
CA ALA A 175 7.22 -9.24 -5.18
C ALA A 175 8.33 -9.90 -4.36
N VAL A 176 8.29 -9.75 -3.03
CA VAL A 176 9.18 -10.48 -2.13
C VAL A 176 8.97 -11.99 -2.27
N ALA A 177 7.73 -12.47 -2.21
CA ALA A 177 7.42 -13.89 -2.34
C ALA A 177 7.91 -14.47 -3.68
N GLN A 178 7.75 -13.72 -4.77
CA GLN A 178 8.26 -14.12 -6.08
C GLN A 178 9.79 -14.23 -6.09
N LEU A 179 10.50 -13.22 -5.60
CA LEU A 179 11.97 -13.25 -5.55
C LEU A 179 12.48 -14.40 -4.67
N VAL A 180 11.80 -14.68 -3.56
CA VAL A 180 12.10 -15.79 -2.66
C VAL A 180 11.93 -17.14 -3.38
N ALA A 181 10.94 -17.26 -4.27
CA ALA A 181 10.70 -18.48 -5.03
C ALA A 181 11.69 -18.65 -6.19
N ASP A 182 12.00 -17.57 -6.91
CA ASP A 182 12.68 -17.66 -8.20
C ASP A 182 14.22 -17.53 -8.11
N VAL A 183 14.76 -17.06 -6.97
CA VAL A 183 16.19 -16.73 -6.83
C VAL A 183 16.85 -17.57 -5.75
N GLU A 184 17.90 -18.31 -6.11
CA GLU A 184 18.76 -18.99 -5.14
C GLU A 184 19.80 -18.02 -4.54
N GLY A 185 20.09 -18.15 -3.24
CA GLY A 185 21.07 -17.31 -2.55
C GLY A 185 20.55 -15.93 -2.11
N THR A 186 21.46 -14.95 -2.02
CA THR A 186 21.17 -13.58 -1.57
C THR A 186 20.56 -12.75 -2.69
N ILE A 187 19.48 -12.03 -2.37
CA ILE A 187 18.79 -11.12 -3.29
C ILE A 187 19.44 -9.74 -3.20
N ASP A 188 20.07 -9.29 -4.28
CA ASP A 188 20.71 -7.98 -4.38
C ASP A 188 19.93 -7.02 -5.30
N GLY A 189 20.40 -5.77 -5.39
CA GLY A 189 19.77 -4.76 -6.24
C GLY A 189 19.78 -5.11 -7.73
N ALA A 190 20.75 -5.89 -8.21
CA ALA A 190 20.80 -6.31 -9.62
C ALA A 190 19.76 -7.40 -9.92
N VAL A 191 19.50 -8.31 -8.98
CA VAL A 191 18.39 -9.26 -9.05
C VAL A 191 17.06 -8.52 -9.13
N VAL A 192 16.80 -7.60 -8.20
CA VAL A 192 15.56 -6.80 -8.20
C VAL A 192 15.43 -6.04 -9.52
N GLY A 193 16.50 -5.40 -9.97
CA GLY A 193 16.56 -4.67 -11.23
C GLY A 193 16.17 -5.53 -12.44
N ARG A 194 16.52 -6.83 -12.48
CA ARG A 194 16.12 -7.74 -13.58
C ARG A 194 14.65 -8.15 -13.53
N TYR A 195 14.09 -8.35 -12.34
CA TYR A 195 12.71 -8.83 -12.15
C TYR A 195 11.67 -7.72 -12.25
N TYR A 196 12.04 -6.52 -11.81
CA TYR A 196 11.13 -5.38 -11.69
C TYR A 196 11.50 -4.20 -12.60
N THR A 197 12.39 -4.40 -13.57
CA THR A 197 12.40 -3.55 -14.77
C THR A 197 11.06 -3.67 -15.49
N GLY A 198 10.26 -2.60 -15.48
CA GLY A 198 9.16 -2.43 -16.43
C GLY A 198 7.78 -3.03 -16.07
N ARG A 199 7.41 -3.21 -14.79
CA ARG A 199 6.02 -3.57 -14.41
C ARG A 199 5.25 -2.39 -13.81
N ALA A 200 4.10 -2.10 -14.43
CA ALA A 200 2.96 -1.23 -14.10
C ALA A 200 3.21 0.17 -13.48
N GLU A 201 3.84 0.27 -12.31
CA GLU A 201 4.29 1.55 -11.77
C GLU A 201 5.61 2.00 -12.41
N ALA A 202 6.51 1.06 -12.71
CA ALA A 202 7.74 1.34 -13.44
C ALA A 202 7.46 1.93 -14.84
N SER A 203 6.37 1.53 -15.49
CA SER A 203 6.00 2.06 -16.81
C SER A 203 5.41 3.48 -16.72
N SER A 204 4.67 3.80 -15.65
CA SER A 204 4.20 5.16 -15.36
C SER A 204 5.38 6.11 -15.05
N PHE A 205 6.35 5.65 -14.26
CA PHE A 205 7.58 6.40 -13.99
C PHE A 205 8.47 6.52 -15.22
N GLU A 206 8.57 5.49 -16.06
CA GLU A 206 9.32 5.52 -17.32
C GLU A 206 8.72 6.53 -18.31
N VAL A 207 7.39 6.60 -18.42
CA VAL A 207 6.69 7.67 -19.17
C VAL A 207 7.08 9.04 -18.63
N ALA A 208 7.02 9.21 -17.30
CA ALA A 208 7.32 10.47 -16.65
C ALA A 208 8.80 10.89 -16.82
N ASP A 209 9.73 9.96 -16.65
CA ASP A 209 11.17 10.18 -16.76
C ASP A 209 11.54 10.60 -18.19
N ARG A 210 11.05 9.86 -19.20
CA ARG A 210 11.25 10.23 -20.61
C ARG A 210 10.63 11.57 -20.94
N ALA A 211 9.44 11.87 -20.39
CA ALA A 211 8.79 13.16 -20.60
C ALA A 211 9.60 14.32 -20.02
N VAL A 212 10.09 14.21 -18.76
CA VAL A 212 10.86 15.29 -18.13
C VAL A 212 12.28 15.43 -18.68
N GLU A 213 12.80 14.39 -19.33
CA GLU A 213 14.05 14.42 -20.12
C GLU A 213 13.86 15.05 -21.51
N GLY A 214 12.62 15.37 -21.90
CA GLY A 214 12.31 15.89 -23.22
C GLY A 214 12.24 14.83 -24.32
N ARG A 215 12.26 13.54 -24.00
CA ARG A 215 12.26 12.43 -24.97
C ARG A 215 10.83 12.11 -25.41
N ALA A 216 10.20 13.05 -26.12
CA ALA A 216 8.77 13.00 -26.46
C ALA A 216 8.34 11.71 -27.18
N ALA A 217 9.09 11.25 -28.19
CA ALA A 217 8.75 10.05 -28.96
C ALA A 217 8.75 8.80 -28.06
N GLU A 218 9.84 8.62 -27.31
CA GLU A 218 10.00 7.47 -26.41
C GLU A 218 9.00 7.51 -25.24
N ALA A 219 8.63 8.71 -24.76
CA ALA A 219 7.62 8.87 -23.73
C ALA A 219 6.21 8.50 -24.24
N LEU A 220 5.89 8.82 -25.50
CA LEU A 220 4.61 8.44 -26.13
C LEU A 220 4.56 6.93 -26.43
N GLU A 221 5.66 6.33 -26.87
CA GLU A 221 5.77 4.87 -27.01
C GLU A 221 5.56 4.17 -25.66
N ALA A 222 6.23 4.64 -24.61
CA ALA A 222 6.06 4.14 -23.25
C ALA A 222 4.61 4.28 -22.76
N LEU A 223 3.96 5.40 -23.09
CA LEU A 223 2.59 5.68 -22.69
C LEU A 223 1.62 4.69 -23.34
N ARG A 224 1.74 4.52 -24.66
CA ARG A 224 0.90 3.58 -25.42
C ARG A 224 1.10 2.14 -24.94
N TRP A 225 2.34 1.74 -24.72
CA TRP A 225 2.65 0.44 -24.14
C TRP A 225 2.00 0.27 -22.76
N SER A 226 2.20 1.23 -21.85
CA SER A 226 1.64 1.21 -20.49
C SER A 226 0.12 1.05 -20.50
N LEU A 227 -0.58 1.86 -21.29
CA LEU A 227 -2.04 1.81 -21.43
C LEU A 227 -2.48 0.45 -22.01
N SER A 228 -1.81 -0.05 -23.06
CA SER A 228 -2.12 -1.35 -23.66
C SER A 228 -1.95 -2.54 -22.70
N THR A 229 -1.06 -2.40 -21.70
CA THR A 229 -0.83 -3.40 -20.65
C THR A 229 -1.76 -3.22 -19.43
N GLY A 230 -2.71 -2.29 -19.48
CA GLY A 230 -3.74 -2.10 -18.45
C GLY A 230 -3.34 -1.18 -17.29
N VAL A 231 -2.27 -0.38 -17.43
CA VAL A 231 -1.90 0.60 -16.41
C VAL A 231 -2.96 1.69 -16.33
N ALA A 232 -3.51 1.90 -15.14
CA ALA A 232 -4.55 2.89 -14.93
C ALA A 232 -4.03 4.31 -15.29
N PRO A 233 -4.75 5.09 -16.12
CA PRO A 233 -4.35 6.46 -16.50
C PRO A 233 -4.03 7.39 -15.33
N VAL A 234 -4.71 7.21 -14.19
CA VAL A 234 -4.47 7.97 -12.94
C VAL A 234 -3.07 7.75 -12.37
N LEU A 235 -2.48 6.56 -12.56
CA LEU A 235 -1.12 6.27 -12.09
C LEU A 235 -0.09 7.02 -12.95
N ILE A 236 -0.33 7.09 -14.27
CA ILE A 236 0.53 7.80 -15.21
C ILE A 236 0.47 9.32 -14.97
N THR A 237 -0.72 9.90 -14.78
CA THR A 237 -0.84 11.33 -14.40
C THR A 237 -0.15 11.62 -13.07
N SER A 238 -0.26 10.71 -12.10
CA SER A 238 0.41 10.84 -10.80
C SER A 238 1.93 10.78 -10.93
N ALA A 239 2.48 9.90 -11.76
CA ALA A 239 3.92 9.83 -12.03
C ALA A 239 4.44 11.09 -12.73
N LEU A 240 3.73 11.58 -13.75
CA LEU A 240 4.05 12.85 -14.43
C LEU A 240 4.04 14.02 -13.44
N ALA A 241 3.05 14.08 -12.55
CA ALA A 241 2.97 15.10 -11.51
C ALA A 241 4.17 15.04 -10.55
N GLN A 242 4.57 13.84 -10.13
CA GLN A 242 5.73 13.66 -9.26
C GLN A 242 7.02 14.09 -9.93
N GLY A 243 7.24 13.72 -11.20
CA GLY A 243 8.41 14.12 -11.99
C GLY A 243 8.52 15.63 -12.15
N VAL A 244 7.46 16.29 -12.62
CA VAL A 244 7.45 17.74 -12.83
C VAL A 244 7.58 18.50 -11.50
N ARG A 245 6.92 18.05 -10.42
CA ARG A 245 7.09 18.67 -9.09
C ARG A 245 8.51 18.51 -8.54
N ALA A 246 9.18 17.39 -8.80
CA ALA A 246 10.57 17.19 -8.38
C ALA A 246 11.51 18.18 -9.09
N ILE A 247 11.34 18.38 -10.39
CA ILE A 247 12.04 19.42 -11.17
C ILE A 247 11.74 20.81 -10.59
N GLY A 248 10.46 21.12 -10.34
CA GLY A 248 10.05 22.41 -9.78
C GLY A 248 10.66 22.71 -8.41
N LYS A 249 10.59 21.75 -7.48
CA LYS A 249 11.21 21.84 -6.16
C LYS A 249 12.71 22.11 -6.23
N LEU A 250 13.43 21.37 -7.09
CA LEU A 250 14.88 21.55 -7.24
C LEU A 250 15.22 22.86 -7.96
N SER A 251 14.37 23.33 -8.88
CA SER A 251 14.54 24.62 -9.57
C SER A 251 14.38 25.83 -8.64
N SER A 252 13.53 25.71 -7.61
CA SER A 252 13.31 26.76 -6.61
C SER A 252 14.29 26.71 -5.42
N ALA A 253 15.05 25.62 -5.28
CA ALA A 253 15.97 25.44 -4.16
C ALA A 253 17.20 26.35 -4.32
N ARG A 254 17.64 26.98 -3.22
CA ARG A 254 18.94 27.67 -3.22
C ARG A 254 20.02 26.58 -3.22
N GLY A 255 20.96 26.66 -4.18
CA GLY A 255 21.95 25.61 -4.39
C GLY A 255 22.70 25.19 -3.11
N GLY A 256 23.19 23.95 -3.10
CA GLY A 256 23.87 23.35 -1.93
C GLY A 256 24.29 21.90 -2.19
N ARG A 257 24.90 21.25 -1.18
CA ARG A 257 25.27 19.83 -1.28
C ARG A 257 24.00 18.97 -1.34
N PRO A 258 23.99 17.84 -2.08
CA PRO A 258 22.80 16.97 -2.21
C PRO A 258 22.17 16.54 -0.88
N ALA A 259 22.99 16.34 0.16
CA ALA A 259 22.52 16.00 1.51
C ALA A 259 21.70 17.12 2.18
N ASP A 260 22.04 18.38 1.92
CA ASP A 260 21.33 19.54 2.47
C ASP A 260 19.97 19.71 1.76
N LEU A 261 19.96 19.52 0.43
CA LEU A 261 18.76 19.54 -0.41
C LEU A 261 17.82 18.36 -0.14
N ALA A 262 18.34 17.20 0.29
CA ALA A 262 17.52 16.03 0.59
C ALA A 262 16.51 16.30 1.70
N ARG A 263 16.97 16.98 2.75
CA ARG A 263 16.15 17.37 3.90
C ARG A 263 15.19 18.52 3.56
N GLU A 264 15.64 19.49 2.77
CA GLU A 264 14.81 20.65 2.36
C GLU A 264 13.67 20.24 1.42
N LEU A 265 13.95 19.37 0.45
CA LEU A 265 13.02 19.04 -0.62
C LEU A 265 12.20 17.77 -0.35
N GLY A 266 12.55 17.03 0.70
CA GLY A 266 11.94 15.75 1.04
C GLY A 266 12.19 14.68 -0.03
N MET A 267 13.38 14.70 -0.66
CA MET A 267 13.79 13.78 -1.71
C MET A 267 15.08 13.05 -1.30
N PRO A 268 15.23 11.74 -1.57
CA PRO A 268 16.49 11.05 -1.29
C PRO A 268 17.64 11.58 -2.17
N PRO A 269 18.91 11.51 -1.72
CA PRO A 269 20.05 12.07 -2.45
C PRO A 269 20.18 11.60 -3.90
N TRP A 270 19.98 10.31 -4.17
CA TRP A 270 20.03 9.75 -5.53
C TRP A 270 18.98 10.37 -6.46
N LYS A 271 17.79 10.69 -5.93
CA LYS A 271 16.71 11.34 -6.69
C LYS A 271 17.06 12.78 -6.99
N ILE A 272 17.76 13.47 -6.08
CA ILE A 272 18.27 14.82 -6.34
C ILE A 272 19.32 14.79 -7.45
N ASP A 273 20.25 13.83 -7.42
CA ASP A 273 21.28 13.69 -8.45
C ASP A 273 20.64 13.39 -9.82
N ARG A 274 19.64 12.51 -9.85
CA ARG A 274 18.85 12.21 -11.05
C ARG A 274 18.11 13.44 -11.59
N VAL A 275 17.33 14.12 -10.75
CA VAL A 275 16.57 15.33 -11.15
C VAL A 275 17.52 16.43 -11.61
N ARG A 276 18.70 16.58 -10.98
CA ARG A 276 19.73 17.53 -11.40
C ARG A 276 20.25 17.24 -12.82
N GLN A 277 20.38 15.97 -13.20
CA GLN A 277 20.75 15.60 -14.57
C GLN A 277 19.63 15.94 -15.56
N GLN A 278 18.38 15.73 -15.17
CA GLN A 278 17.18 16.02 -15.99
C GLN A 278 16.93 17.54 -16.14
N MET A 279 17.44 18.38 -15.23
CA MET A 279 17.20 19.84 -15.22
C MET A 279 17.88 20.66 -16.33
N ARG A 280 18.84 20.10 -17.08
CA ARG A 280 19.71 20.89 -17.97
C ARG A 280 18.96 21.77 -18.99
N GLY A 281 17.77 21.34 -19.45
CA GLY A 281 16.96 22.07 -20.42
C GLY A 281 15.77 22.87 -19.84
N TRP A 282 15.55 22.82 -18.53
CA TRP A 282 14.38 23.40 -17.88
C TRP A 282 14.55 24.90 -17.58
N THR A 283 13.45 25.64 -17.74
CA THR A 283 13.30 27.05 -17.34
C THR A 283 12.16 27.19 -16.33
N PRO A 284 12.10 28.27 -15.52
CA PRO A 284 10.97 28.52 -14.63
C PRO A 284 9.62 28.53 -15.37
N ASP A 285 9.57 29.17 -16.54
CA ASP A 285 8.36 29.20 -17.37
C ASP A 285 7.98 27.82 -17.89
N GLY A 286 8.97 27.02 -18.30
CA GLY A 286 8.77 25.63 -18.71
C GLY A 286 8.21 24.77 -17.56
N VAL A 287 8.71 24.93 -16.33
CA VAL A 287 8.14 24.25 -15.16
C VAL A 287 6.69 24.66 -14.93
N ALA A 288 6.38 25.96 -15.02
CA ALA A 288 5.01 26.46 -14.86
C ALA A 288 4.07 25.96 -15.96
N GLU A 289 4.54 25.82 -17.20
CA GLU A 289 3.80 25.22 -18.31
C GLU A 289 3.54 23.73 -18.07
N ALA A 290 4.56 22.97 -17.69
CA ALA A 290 4.45 21.54 -17.40
C ALA A 290 3.51 21.26 -16.22
N LEU A 291 3.54 22.07 -15.15
CA LEU A 291 2.63 21.93 -14.01
C LEU A 291 1.17 22.16 -14.41
N ARG A 292 0.90 23.14 -15.29
CA ARG A 292 -0.45 23.38 -15.84
C ARG A 292 -0.91 22.22 -16.71
N ALA A 293 -0.02 21.66 -17.54
CA ALA A 293 -0.33 20.51 -18.38
C ALA A 293 -0.70 19.27 -17.57
N VAL A 294 0.07 18.99 -16.51
CA VAL A 294 -0.24 17.90 -15.57
C VAL A 294 -1.59 18.13 -14.88
N ALA A 295 -1.88 19.34 -14.41
CA ALA A 295 -3.16 19.64 -13.75
C ALA A 295 -4.36 19.45 -14.69
N GLN A 296 -4.24 19.86 -15.95
CA GLN A 296 -5.26 19.62 -16.97
C GLN A 296 -5.45 18.12 -17.26
N ALA A 297 -4.35 17.35 -17.32
CA ALA A 297 -4.42 15.92 -17.51
C ALA A 297 -5.07 15.19 -16.33
N ASP A 298 -4.72 15.58 -15.09
CA ASP A 298 -5.32 15.02 -13.88
C ASP A 298 -6.83 15.28 -13.82
N ALA A 299 -7.26 16.49 -14.20
CA ALA A 299 -8.67 16.83 -14.32
C ALA A 299 -9.38 16.04 -15.45
N GLY A 300 -8.73 15.87 -16.60
CA GLY A 300 -9.28 15.09 -17.71
C GLY A 300 -9.45 13.61 -17.37
N VAL A 301 -8.48 13.03 -16.67
CA VAL A 301 -8.49 11.63 -16.26
C VAL A 301 -9.48 11.37 -15.10
N LYS A 302 -9.59 12.28 -14.13
CA LYS A 302 -10.49 12.12 -12.96
C LYS A 302 -11.91 12.63 -13.19
N GLY A 303 -12.08 13.61 -14.06
CA GLY A 303 -13.32 14.34 -14.29
C GLY A 303 -14.27 13.71 -15.30
N GLY A 304 -13.96 12.52 -15.83
CA GLY A 304 -14.80 11.84 -16.81
C GLY A 304 -14.79 12.52 -18.18
N GLY A 305 -13.68 13.14 -18.60
CA GLY A 305 -13.54 13.62 -19.97
C GLY A 305 -13.62 12.47 -20.98
N ASP A 306 -14.03 12.77 -22.21
CA ASP A 306 -14.33 11.76 -23.24
C ASP A 306 -13.13 10.89 -23.63
N ASP A 307 -11.88 11.31 -23.36
CA ASP A 307 -10.67 10.56 -23.70
C ASP A 307 -9.49 10.80 -22.71
N PRO A 308 -9.32 9.93 -21.69
CA PRO A 308 -8.20 9.95 -20.75
C PRO A 308 -6.83 9.72 -21.40
N GLU A 309 -6.77 8.97 -22.50
CA GLU A 309 -5.51 8.67 -23.19
C GLU A 309 -5.01 9.90 -23.93
N TYR A 310 -5.90 10.60 -24.64
CA TYR A 310 -5.56 11.86 -25.31
C TYR A 310 -5.12 12.94 -24.32
N ALA A 311 -5.74 13.01 -23.13
CA ALA A 311 -5.31 13.93 -22.07
C ALA A 311 -3.86 13.66 -21.63
N LEU A 312 -3.48 12.38 -21.52
CA LEU A 312 -2.12 11.95 -21.20
C LEU A 312 -1.13 12.22 -22.34
N GLU A 313 -1.48 11.89 -23.59
CA GLU A 313 -0.62 12.15 -24.76
C GLU A 313 -0.31 13.65 -24.87
N LYS A 314 -1.32 14.51 -24.72
CA LYS A 314 -1.17 15.96 -24.72
C LYS A 314 -0.23 16.43 -23.62
N ALA A 315 -0.39 15.91 -22.39
CA ALA A 315 0.46 16.27 -21.26
C ALA A 315 1.92 15.88 -21.51
N VAL A 316 2.17 14.66 -21.96
CA VAL A 316 3.53 14.17 -22.30
C VAL A 316 4.20 15.07 -23.32
N VAL A 317 3.50 15.46 -24.39
CA VAL A 317 4.05 16.34 -25.43
C VAL A 317 4.40 17.72 -24.87
N VAL A 318 3.51 18.31 -24.06
CA VAL A 318 3.75 19.65 -23.47
C VAL A 318 4.93 19.60 -22.50
N ILE A 319 5.00 18.61 -21.61
CA ILE A 319 6.09 18.42 -20.66
C ILE A 319 7.43 18.25 -21.39
N ALA A 320 7.47 17.39 -22.42
CA ALA A 320 8.69 17.13 -23.17
C ALA A 320 9.16 18.32 -24.04
N ARG A 321 8.25 19.22 -24.42
CA ARG A 321 8.60 20.50 -25.07
C ARG A 321 9.13 21.50 -24.04
N ALA A 322 8.47 21.63 -22.90
CA ALA A 322 8.89 22.51 -21.81
C ALA A 322 10.29 22.14 -21.28
N ALA A 323 10.61 20.84 -21.21
CA ALA A 323 11.92 20.32 -20.83
C ALA A 323 13.08 20.72 -21.76
N ARG A 324 12.77 21.20 -22.99
CA ARG A 324 13.76 21.62 -24.01
C ARG A 324 13.73 23.12 -24.31
N SER A 325 13.06 23.91 -23.48
CA SER A 325 12.81 25.35 -23.71
C SER A 325 14.09 26.19 -23.83
N ARG A 326 15.24 25.75 -23.30
CA ARG A 326 16.55 26.42 -23.47
C ARG A 326 17.24 26.23 -24.84
N GLY A 327 16.84 25.25 -25.64
CA GLY A 327 17.52 24.92 -26.91
C GLY A 327 16.97 25.61 -28.17
N ARG A 328 16.01 26.53 -28.01
CA ARG A 328 15.30 27.22 -29.11
C ARG A 328 15.46 28.76 -29.10
N GLY A 329 16.35 29.27 -28.26
CA GLY A 329 16.74 30.68 -28.20
C GLY A 329 17.98 30.97 -29.01
#